data_AF-A0A6A3U9V2-F1
#
_entry.id   AF-A0A6A3U9V2-F1
#
_cell.length_a   1.000
_cell.length_b   1.000
_cell.length_c   1.000
_cell.angle_alpha   90.00
_cell.angle_beta   90.00
_cell.angle_gamma   90.00
#
_symmetry.space_group_name_H-M   'P 1'
#
loop_
_entity.id
_entity.type
_entity.pdbx_description
1 polymer ?
#
loop_
_entity_poly.entity_id
_entity_poly.type
_entity_poly.pdbx_seq_one_letter_code
_entity_poly.pdbx_strand_id
1 'polypeptide(L)'
;MTYSLDRAAKLQAQLAFVLSELLLTPSSPPQLILKPVKEAVALLAGSLGCAVDSVALRTRSFVPRSLQWRAFVFSSFAAPSEFRSHFRLTRAAFSELLAVLAPLIIKQESRFGKPLPAAVRPAVFLFFCGHGCSLHVLSAQFGIGKSTASSIIHEVARAIVARMKSLVAFPTTRAQLLKLSIEFEDGYGIPGCVGALDGCHIPIVQPSVSNSKKLYNRCFYSFNMSAVVDKRRRFLDIDVRWPVSVGDSRVFSNSAVVRVHASILGKLGGPDGAGRLLTGLNEHYSIPFFLLADSAYANSKHVVTTFEIAETQRYVPTAHLNRALAGMRYPVECEFGILKSRRRVLGKPVEMARTNVEVVPTLIADVCILHNFAIGLGGGVWNVDAEADQRAFYFAKLSDDDERWATLWRLPY
;
A
#
# COMPACT_ATOMS: atom_id res chain seq x y z
N MET A 1 14.84 -48.45 -6.26
CA MET A 1 14.50 -48.43 -4.82
C MET A 1 14.92 -47.09 -4.17
N THR A 2 14.37 -45.95 -4.59
CA THR A 2 14.75 -44.62 -4.04
C THR A 2 13.58 -43.63 -4.08
N TYR A 3 12.36 -44.10 -3.75
CA TYR A 3 11.17 -43.23 -3.64
C TYR A 3 10.50 -43.25 -2.25
N SER A 4 11.12 -43.90 -1.26
CA SER A 4 10.52 -44.08 0.08
C SER A 4 11.20 -43.27 1.20
N LEU A 5 12.37 -42.66 0.95
CA LEU A 5 13.14 -41.98 2.01
C LEU A 5 12.85 -40.47 2.14
N ASP A 6 12.24 -39.83 1.14
CA ASP A 6 12.02 -38.37 1.13
C ASP A 6 10.71 -37.95 1.84
N ARG A 7 9.72 -38.85 1.93
CA ARG A 7 8.44 -38.55 2.59
C ARG A 7 8.53 -38.69 4.11
N ALA A 8 9.29 -39.68 4.60
CA ALA A 8 9.56 -39.86 6.02
C ALA A 8 10.40 -38.70 6.58
N ALA A 9 11.44 -38.25 5.86
CA ALA A 9 12.25 -37.10 6.25
C ALA A 9 11.47 -35.77 6.29
N LYS A 10 10.54 -35.56 5.34
CA LYS A 10 9.65 -34.38 5.32
C LYS A 10 8.61 -34.42 6.45
N LEU A 11 8.04 -35.59 6.76
CA LEU A 11 7.15 -35.77 7.90
C LEU A 11 7.88 -35.62 9.23
N GLN A 12 9.12 -36.10 9.34
CA GLN A 12 9.96 -35.99 10.53
C GLN A 12 10.43 -34.54 10.76
N ALA A 13 10.68 -33.77 9.70
CA ALA A 13 10.96 -32.33 9.77
C ALA A 13 9.72 -31.50 10.13
N GLN A 14 8.53 -31.87 9.64
CA GLN A 14 7.27 -31.23 10.01
C GLN A 14 6.84 -31.58 11.44
N LEU A 15 7.05 -32.81 11.91
CA LEU A 15 6.83 -33.23 13.30
C LEU A 15 7.84 -32.58 14.25
N ALA A 16 9.12 -32.45 13.87
CA ALA A 16 10.12 -31.75 14.68
C ALA A 16 9.82 -30.25 14.79
N PHE A 17 9.29 -29.63 13.74
CA PHE A 17 8.84 -28.23 13.77
C PHE A 17 7.63 -28.04 14.70
N VAL A 18 6.63 -28.94 14.63
CA VAL A 18 5.43 -28.91 15.48
C VAL A 18 5.74 -29.29 16.93
N LEU A 19 6.65 -30.23 17.19
CA LEU A 19 7.12 -30.60 18.53
C LEU A 19 8.00 -29.51 19.15
N SER A 20 8.75 -28.74 18.35
CA SER A 20 9.51 -27.58 18.84
C SER A 20 8.60 -26.40 19.24
N GLU A 21 7.38 -26.33 18.71
CA GLU A 21 6.35 -25.37 19.14
C GLU A 21 5.50 -25.87 20.33
N LEU A 22 5.36 -27.19 20.51
CA LEU A 22 4.58 -27.79 21.61
C LEU A 22 5.34 -27.93 22.93
N LEU A 23 6.68 -27.89 22.93
CA LEU A 23 7.49 -27.95 24.17
C LEU A 23 7.65 -26.59 24.88
N LEU A 24 6.85 -25.59 24.52
CA LEU A 24 6.75 -24.34 25.28
C LEU A 24 5.69 -24.45 26.39
N THR A 25 6.03 -25.10 27.50
CA THR A 25 5.60 -24.70 28.86
C THR A 25 6.69 -25.12 29.88
N PRO A 26 6.75 -24.53 31.09
CA PRO A 26 7.57 -23.35 31.38
C PRO A 26 8.63 -23.69 32.44
N SER A 27 9.92 -23.58 32.12
CA SER A 27 10.97 -23.59 33.15
C SER A 27 11.69 -22.24 33.17
N SER A 28 11.18 -21.39 34.06
CA SER A 28 11.88 -20.29 34.72
C SER A 28 12.15 -19.02 33.90
N PRO A 29 11.81 -17.83 34.41
CA PRO A 29 12.36 -16.59 33.87
C PRO A 29 13.88 -16.60 34.06
N PRO A 30 14.69 -15.97 33.18
CA PRO A 30 16.07 -15.63 33.51
C PRO A 30 16.04 -14.53 34.57
N GLN A 31 15.78 -14.92 35.82
CA GLN A 31 16.06 -14.09 36.98
C GLN A 31 17.58 -14.13 37.23
N LEU A 32 18.15 -12.94 37.33
CA LEU A 32 19.43 -12.64 37.98
C LEU A 32 20.70 -13.29 37.40
N ILE A 33 21.32 -12.60 36.43
CA ILE A 33 22.79 -12.35 36.49
C ILE A 33 23.06 -10.91 36.03
N LEU A 34 22.46 -9.93 36.71
CA LEU A 34 22.72 -8.50 36.45
C LEU A 34 23.22 -7.75 37.68
N LYS A 35 23.22 -8.38 38.86
CA LYS A 35 23.81 -7.83 40.09
C LYS A 35 25.31 -8.17 40.20
N PRO A 36 25.75 -9.43 40.01
CA PRO A 36 27.17 -9.78 40.16
C PRO A 36 28.07 -9.12 39.12
N VAL A 37 27.57 -8.93 37.88
CA VAL A 37 28.33 -8.26 36.80
C VAL A 37 28.41 -6.75 37.02
N LYS A 38 27.36 -6.12 37.58
CA LYS A 38 27.40 -4.69 37.94
C LYS A 38 28.37 -4.43 39.08
N GLU A 39 28.40 -5.30 40.08
CA GLU A 39 29.33 -5.21 41.22
C GLU A 39 30.77 -5.48 40.76
N ALA A 40 31.00 -6.46 39.88
CA ALA A 40 32.33 -6.74 39.32
C ALA A 40 32.87 -5.60 38.43
N VAL A 41 32.03 -4.97 37.60
CA VAL A 41 32.43 -3.84 36.75
C VAL A 41 32.65 -2.56 37.57
N ALA A 42 31.87 -2.34 38.64
CA ALA A 42 32.09 -1.23 39.57
C ALA A 42 33.38 -1.40 40.40
N LEU A 43 33.70 -2.63 40.82
CA LEU A 43 34.95 -2.95 41.52
C LEU A 43 36.18 -2.78 40.60
N LEU A 44 36.09 -3.22 39.35
CA LEU A 44 37.18 -3.04 38.37
C LEU A 44 37.39 -1.58 37.97
N ALA A 45 36.31 -0.81 37.82
CA ALA A 45 36.38 0.63 37.51
C ALA A 45 36.94 1.45 38.68
N GLY A 46 36.65 1.07 39.93
CA GLY A 46 37.19 1.71 41.13
C GLY A 46 38.70 1.49 41.30
N SER A 47 39.23 0.34 40.87
CA SER A 47 40.67 0.02 41.00
C SER A 47 41.58 0.70 39.98
N LEU A 48 41.04 1.25 38.88
CA LEU A 48 41.82 1.77 37.74
C LEU A 48 41.84 3.30 37.64
N GLY A 49 41.14 4.03 38.52
CA GLY A 49 41.16 5.50 38.53
C GLY A 49 40.63 6.18 37.26
N CYS A 50 40.04 5.42 36.33
CA CYS A 50 39.45 5.97 35.11
C CYS A 50 38.03 6.46 35.41
N ALA A 51 37.77 7.74 35.14
CA ALA A 51 36.41 8.25 35.06
C ALA A 51 35.67 7.51 33.94
N VAL A 52 34.85 6.52 34.31
CA VAL A 52 33.97 5.86 33.37
C VAL A 52 32.82 6.81 33.12
N ASP A 53 32.90 7.57 32.03
CA ASP A 53 31.71 8.20 31.45
C ASP A 53 30.64 7.12 31.40
N SER A 54 29.54 7.36 32.11
CA SER A 54 28.46 6.40 32.28
C SER A 54 27.97 5.96 30.91
N VAL A 55 28.45 4.80 30.43
CA VAL A 55 27.87 4.13 29.28
C VAL A 55 26.47 3.77 29.74
N ALA A 56 25.50 4.58 29.33
CA ALA A 56 24.10 4.32 29.57
C ALA A 56 23.75 3.02 28.84
N LEU A 57 23.92 1.89 29.53
CA LEU A 57 23.41 0.60 29.11
C LEU A 57 21.90 0.79 29.03
N ARG A 58 21.40 1.05 27.81
CA ARG A 58 19.96 1.11 27.54
C ARG A 58 19.37 -0.25 27.90
N THR A 59 18.84 -0.37 29.11
CA THR A 59 18.04 -1.51 29.53
C THR A 59 16.77 -1.47 28.70
N ARG A 60 16.70 -2.35 27.71
CA ARG A 60 15.50 -2.49 26.89
C ARG A 60 14.46 -3.24 27.73
N SER A 61 13.33 -2.61 28.01
CA SER A 61 12.21 -3.30 28.66
C SER A 61 11.77 -4.49 27.80
N PHE A 62 11.73 -5.67 28.40
CA PHE A 62 11.22 -6.86 27.74
C PHE A 62 9.71 -6.74 27.64
N VAL A 63 9.18 -6.74 26.41
CA VAL A 63 7.74 -6.76 26.15
C VAL A 63 7.35 -8.21 25.88
N PRO A 64 6.47 -8.82 26.70
CA PRO A 64 5.95 -10.16 26.43
C PRO A 64 5.28 -10.22 25.06
N ARG A 65 5.58 -11.28 24.29
CA ARG A 65 5.02 -11.46 22.94
C ARG A 65 3.59 -11.96 23.04
N SER A 66 2.70 -11.48 22.18
CA SER A 66 1.33 -12.01 22.06
C SER A 66 1.37 -13.38 21.36
N LEU A 67 1.58 -14.45 22.12
CA LEU A 67 1.73 -15.81 21.57
C LEU A 67 0.39 -16.38 21.11
N GLN A 68 -0.70 -16.13 21.85
CA GLN A 68 -2.02 -16.68 21.55
C GLN A 68 -2.62 -16.12 20.25
N TRP A 69 -2.65 -14.79 20.10
CA TRP A 69 -3.15 -14.17 18.87
C TRP A 69 -2.36 -14.60 17.64
N ARG A 70 -1.04 -14.69 17.79
CA ARG A 70 -0.16 -15.11 16.71
C ARG A 70 -0.41 -16.57 16.32
N ALA A 71 -0.48 -17.47 17.29
CA ALA A 71 -0.78 -18.88 17.03
C ALA A 71 -2.13 -19.01 16.33
N PHE A 72 -3.15 -18.31 16.81
CA PHE A 72 -4.48 -18.31 16.22
C PHE A 72 -4.47 -17.84 14.75
N VAL A 73 -3.95 -16.64 14.47
CA VAL A 73 -4.00 -16.04 13.14
C VAL A 73 -3.12 -16.79 12.12
N PHE A 74 -1.94 -17.27 12.52
CA PHE A 74 -1.07 -18.03 11.63
C PHE A 74 -1.41 -19.52 11.53
N SER A 75 -2.19 -20.06 12.46
CA SER A 75 -2.70 -21.43 12.36
C SER A 75 -3.74 -21.58 11.25
N SER A 76 -3.97 -22.82 10.82
CA SER A 76 -5.07 -23.19 9.93
C SER A 76 -6.46 -23.04 10.56
N PHE A 77 -6.55 -22.79 11.87
CA PHE A 77 -7.83 -22.66 12.58
C PHE A 77 -8.56 -21.36 12.27
N ALA A 78 -7.84 -20.24 12.07
CA ALA A 78 -8.47 -18.98 11.71
C ALA A 78 -9.02 -19.03 10.28
N ALA A 79 -10.31 -18.72 10.14
CA ALA A 79 -11.04 -18.80 8.88
C ALA A 79 -10.37 -17.93 7.79
N PRO A 80 -10.45 -18.30 6.49
CA PRO A 80 -9.85 -17.52 5.42
C PRO A 80 -10.31 -16.05 5.38
N SER A 81 -11.58 -15.79 5.73
CA SER A 81 -12.17 -14.45 5.85
C SER A 81 -11.54 -13.63 6.98
N GLU A 82 -11.26 -14.25 8.11
CA GLU A 82 -10.64 -13.62 9.28
C GLU A 82 -9.17 -13.27 9.03
N PHE A 83 -8.41 -14.18 8.40
CA PHE A 83 -7.05 -13.85 7.97
C PHE A 83 -7.04 -12.67 6.99
N ARG A 84 -8.00 -12.66 6.05
CA ARG A 84 -8.17 -11.58 5.08
C ARG A 84 -8.58 -10.26 5.73
N SER A 85 -9.41 -10.27 6.77
CA SER A 85 -9.79 -9.04 7.48
C SER A 85 -8.58 -8.43 8.21
N HIS A 86 -7.68 -9.25 8.76
CA HIS A 86 -6.48 -8.77 9.43
C HIS A 86 -5.39 -8.25 8.48
N PHE A 87 -5.12 -8.95 7.38
CA PHE A 87 -3.96 -8.62 6.53
C PHE A 87 -4.32 -8.06 5.15
N ARG A 88 -5.61 -8.04 4.82
CA ARG A 88 -6.14 -7.55 3.53
C ARG A 88 -5.59 -8.33 2.33
N LEU A 89 -5.12 -9.55 2.59
CA LEU A 89 -4.59 -10.54 1.66
C LEU A 89 -5.13 -11.92 2.05
N THR A 90 -5.23 -12.83 1.08
CA THR A 90 -5.50 -14.24 1.35
C THR A 90 -4.26 -14.91 1.94
N ARG A 91 -4.43 -16.07 2.60
CA ARG A 91 -3.29 -16.86 3.11
C ARG A 91 -2.32 -17.24 2.00
N ALA A 92 -2.84 -17.66 0.84
CA ALA A 92 -2.01 -17.98 -0.32
C ALA A 92 -1.17 -16.77 -0.77
N ALA A 93 -1.81 -15.61 -0.94
CA ALA A 93 -1.09 -14.39 -1.32
C ALA A 93 -0.06 -13.96 -0.25
N PHE A 94 -0.37 -14.16 1.03
CA PHE A 94 0.57 -13.90 2.10
C PHE A 94 1.80 -14.83 2.04
N SER A 95 1.59 -16.12 1.80
CA SER A 95 2.68 -17.10 1.66
C SER A 95 3.59 -16.76 0.48
N GLU A 96 3.01 -16.40 -0.67
CA GLU A 96 3.76 -15.94 -1.85
C GLU A 96 4.56 -14.66 -1.53
N LEU A 97 3.93 -13.67 -0.90
CA LEU A 97 4.60 -12.44 -0.48
C LEU A 97 5.77 -12.75 0.48
N LEU A 98 5.55 -13.64 1.45
CA LEU A 98 6.58 -14.03 2.40
C LEU A 98 7.76 -14.70 1.69
N ALA A 99 7.52 -15.58 0.72
CA ALA A 99 8.59 -16.22 -0.06
C ALA A 99 9.44 -15.20 -0.82
N VAL A 100 8.82 -14.18 -1.41
CA VAL A 100 9.52 -13.10 -2.12
C VAL A 100 10.35 -12.22 -1.18
N LEU A 101 9.83 -11.93 0.02
CA LEU A 101 10.45 -11.00 0.96
C LEU A 101 11.45 -11.65 1.92
N ALA A 102 11.31 -12.94 2.22
CA ALA A 102 12.11 -13.67 3.22
C ALA A 102 13.63 -13.42 3.10
N PRO A 103 14.25 -13.44 1.90
CA PRO A 103 15.69 -13.20 1.77
C PRO A 103 16.17 -11.82 2.26
N LEU A 104 15.28 -10.82 2.29
CA LEU A 104 15.61 -9.44 2.68
C LEU A 104 15.24 -9.12 4.14
N ILE A 105 14.38 -9.92 4.76
CA ILE A 105 13.78 -9.59 6.06
C ILE A 105 14.15 -10.56 7.19
N ILE A 106 14.72 -11.72 6.87
CA ILE A 106 15.25 -12.65 7.88
C ILE A 106 16.39 -11.95 8.63
N LYS A 107 16.35 -12.03 9.96
CA LYS A 107 17.37 -11.48 10.85
C LYS A 107 18.16 -12.62 11.48
N GLN A 108 19.43 -12.36 11.76
CA GLN A 108 20.27 -13.27 12.52
C GLN A 108 20.02 -13.13 14.02
N GLU A 109 20.31 -14.18 14.78
CA GLU A 109 20.36 -14.08 16.22
C GLU A 109 21.39 -13.04 16.66
N SER A 110 21.10 -12.38 17.77
CA SER A 110 21.98 -11.36 18.33
C SER A 110 22.10 -11.57 19.83
N ARG A 111 23.03 -10.87 20.46
CA ARG A 111 23.15 -10.80 21.94
C ARG A 111 21.87 -10.36 22.67
N PHE A 112 20.88 -9.84 21.94
CA PHE A 112 19.60 -9.38 22.46
C PHE A 112 18.45 -10.39 22.30
N GLY A 113 18.78 -11.64 21.94
CA GLY A 113 17.84 -12.77 21.86
C GLY A 113 17.41 -13.12 20.44
N LYS A 114 16.47 -14.07 20.35
CA LYS A 114 15.97 -14.62 19.08
C LYS A 114 15.16 -13.59 18.30
N PRO A 115 15.43 -13.39 17.00
CA PRO A 115 14.73 -12.43 16.17
C PRO A 115 13.24 -12.80 16.03
N LEU A 116 12.45 -11.84 15.56
CA LEU A 116 11.08 -12.15 15.15
C LEU A 116 11.14 -13.10 13.95
N PRO A 117 10.31 -14.16 13.94
CA PRO A 117 10.17 -15.02 12.77
C PRO A 117 9.76 -14.21 11.55
N ALA A 118 10.28 -14.59 10.38
CA ALA A 118 10.14 -13.82 9.14
C ALA A 118 8.68 -13.50 8.83
N ALA A 119 7.76 -14.46 8.97
CA ALA A 119 6.33 -14.31 8.75
C ALA A 119 5.68 -13.19 9.58
N VAL A 120 6.17 -12.93 10.80
CA VAL A 120 5.58 -11.88 11.66
C VAL A 120 5.81 -10.50 11.07
N ARG A 121 6.92 -10.30 10.35
CA ARG A 121 7.33 -8.97 9.90
C ARG A 121 6.39 -8.44 8.80
N PRO A 122 6.07 -9.18 7.72
CA PRO A 122 5.02 -8.77 6.77
C PRO A 122 3.65 -8.69 7.42
N ALA A 123 3.32 -9.51 8.42
CA ALA A 123 2.03 -9.42 9.11
C ALA A 123 1.88 -8.12 9.90
N VAL A 124 2.91 -7.70 10.64
CA VAL A 124 2.97 -6.38 11.31
C VAL A 124 2.74 -5.27 10.29
N PHE A 125 3.43 -5.33 9.17
CA PHE A 125 3.33 -4.34 8.10
C PHE A 125 1.94 -4.30 7.46
N LEU A 126 1.39 -5.44 7.05
CA LEU A 126 0.08 -5.54 6.41
C LEU A 126 -1.06 -5.13 7.35
N PHE A 127 -0.94 -5.47 8.64
CA PHE A 127 -1.88 -5.02 9.66
C PHE A 127 -1.86 -3.50 9.79
N PHE A 128 -0.66 -2.90 9.83
CA PHE A 128 -0.49 -1.45 9.82
C PHE A 128 -1.13 -0.81 8.58
N CYS A 129 -0.81 -1.28 7.37
CA CYS A 129 -1.36 -0.72 6.14
C CYS A 129 -2.88 -0.88 6.05
N GLY A 130 -3.41 -2.03 6.47
CA GLY A 130 -4.83 -2.35 6.43
C GLY A 130 -5.68 -1.56 7.43
N HIS A 131 -5.15 -1.27 8.63
CA HIS A 131 -5.93 -0.63 9.70
C HIS A 131 -5.60 0.86 9.90
N GLY A 132 -4.44 1.31 9.42
CA GLY A 132 -3.93 2.65 9.67
C GLY A 132 -3.86 2.94 11.17
N CYS A 133 -3.32 2.00 11.94
CA CYS A 133 -3.23 2.08 13.40
C CYS A 133 -1.91 2.73 13.84
N SER A 134 -1.91 3.36 15.02
CA SER A 134 -0.69 3.93 15.60
C SER A 134 0.31 2.85 15.98
N LEU A 135 1.59 3.23 16.12
CA LEU A 135 2.64 2.32 16.59
C LEU A 135 2.35 1.75 17.99
N HIS A 136 1.54 2.44 18.81
CA HIS A 136 1.11 1.94 20.11
C HIS A 136 0.19 0.72 19.96
N VAL A 137 -0.85 0.83 19.11
CA VAL A 137 -1.78 -0.28 18.85
C VAL A 137 -1.03 -1.45 18.23
N LEU A 138 -0.14 -1.18 17.26
CA LEU A 138 0.65 -2.22 16.61
C LEU A 138 1.62 -2.91 17.58
N SER A 139 2.22 -2.14 18.49
CA SER A 139 3.10 -2.65 19.56
C SER A 139 2.35 -3.59 20.50
N ALA A 140 1.15 -3.19 20.95
CA ALA A 140 0.32 -4.00 21.84
C ALA A 140 -0.17 -5.27 21.14
N GLN A 141 -0.68 -5.16 19.90
CA GLN A 141 -1.24 -6.28 19.14
C GLN A 141 -0.23 -7.41 18.92
N PHE A 142 1.01 -7.07 18.57
CA PHE A 142 2.05 -8.05 18.24
C PHE A 142 3.00 -8.33 19.41
N GLY A 143 2.87 -7.64 20.54
CA GLY A 143 3.79 -7.75 21.68
C GLY A 143 5.24 -7.42 21.30
N ILE A 144 5.44 -6.30 20.60
CA ILE A 144 6.76 -5.82 20.14
C ILE A 144 6.97 -4.37 20.55
N GLY A 145 8.22 -3.94 20.75
CA GLY A 145 8.50 -2.53 21.04
C GLY A 145 8.15 -1.61 19.86
N LYS A 146 7.69 -0.38 20.13
CA LYS A 146 7.35 0.63 19.10
C LYS A 146 8.48 0.89 18.10
N SER A 147 9.73 0.90 18.57
CA SER A 147 10.90 1.04 17.69
C SER A 147 11.09 -0.14 16.75
N THR A 148 10.81 -1.36 17.20
CA THR A 148 10.82 -2.56 16.36
C THR A 148 9.68 -2.55 15.36
N ALA A 149 8.46 -2.16 15.77
CA ALA A 149 7.33 -1.97 14.87
C ALA A 149 7.67 -0.98 13.74
N SER A 150 8.22 0.20 14.07
CA SER A 150 8.65 1.20 13.09
C SER A 150 9.73 0.66 12.14
N SER A 151 10.78 0.00 12.67
CA SER A 151 11.84 -0.60 11.84
C SER A 151 11.28 -1.66 10.88
N ILE A 152 10.34 -2.50 11.34
CA ILE A 152 9.67 -3.49 10.48
C ILE A 152 8.92 -2.79 9.34
N ILE A 153 8.17 -1.73 9.62
CA ILE A 153 7.41 -1.01 8.59
C ILE A 153 8.35 -0.52 7.49
N HIS A 154 9.44 0.17 7.86
CA HIS A 154 10.40 0.69 6.88
C HIS A 154 11.17 -0.40 6.12
N GLU A 155 11.51 -1.50 6.78
CA GLU A 155 12.25 -2.60 6.14
C GLU A 155 11.37 -3.38 5.17
N VAL A 156 10.13 -3.67 5.53
CA VAL A 156 9.18 -4.39 4.67
C VAL A 156 8.76 -3.52 3.48
N ALA A 157 8.44 -2.24 3.70
CA ALA A 157 8.13 -1.29 2.63
C ALA A 157 9.24 -1.24 1.56
N ARG A 158 10.49 -1.07 1.99
CA ARG A 158 11.65 -1.08 1.09
C ARG A 158 11.85 -2.42 0.39
N ALA A 159 11.67 -3.53 1.09
CA ALA A 159 11.80 -4.86 0.51
C ALA A 159 10.76 -5.12 -0.59
N ILE A 160 9.50 -4.67 -0.40
CA ILE A 160 8.44 -4.74 -1.40
C ILE A 160 8.81 -3.93 -2.62
N VAL A 161 9.15 -2.65 -2.47
CA VAL A 161 9.55 -1.80 -3.59
C VAL A 161 10.75 -2.39 -4.34
N ALA A 162 11.77 -2.86 -3.62
CA ALA A 162 12.97 -3.43 -4.23
C ALA A 162 12.71 -4.69 -5.07
N ARG A 163 11.82 -5.58 -4.61
CA ARG A 163 11.56 -6.88 -5.25
C ARG A 163 10.41 -6.87 -6.24
N MET A 164 9.46 -5.94 -6.10
CA MET A 164 8.15 -6.02 -6.75
C MET A 164 7.77 -4.74 -7.50
N LYS A 165 8.67 -3.75 -7.65
CA LYS A 165 8.40 -2.52 -8.41
C LYS A 165 7.88 -2.76 -9.83
N SER A 166 8.25 -3.86 -10.49
CA SER A 166 7.79 -4.22 -11.83
C SER A 166 6.29 -4.53 -11.92
N LEU A 167 5.60 -4.70 -10.78
CA LEU A 167 4.15 -4.86 -10.75
C LEU A 167 3.40 -3.57 -11.07
N VAL A 168 4.05 -2.41 -10.94
CA VAL A 168 3.55 -1.11 -11.41
C VAL A 168 4.45 -0.69 -12.57
N ALA A 169 4.01 -1.00 -13.79
CA ALA A 169 4.80 -0.75 -14.99
C ALA A 169 3.89 -0.35 -16.15
N PHE A 170 4.25 0.76 -16.80
CA PHE A 170 3.56 1.21 -17.98
C PHE A 170 3.88 0.28 -19.17
N PRO A 171 2.89 -0.06 -20.02
CA PRO A 171 3.11 -0.91 -21.18
C PRO A 171 4.17 -0.34 -22.13
N THR A 172 5.06 -1.21 -22.60
CA THR A 172 6.17 -0.82 -23.50
C THR A 172 6.07 -1.48 -24.88
N THR A 173 5.05 -2.30 -25.13
CA THR A 173 4.84 -3.01 -26.39
C THR A 173 3.47 -2.71 -26.99
N ARG A 174 3.38 -2.70 -28.33
CA ARG A 174 2.09 -2.45 -29.02
C ARG A 174 1.04 -3.50 -28.65
N ALA A 175 1.42 -4.76 -28.47
CA ALA A 175 0.50 -5.82 -28.07
C ALA A 175 -0.14 -5.57 -26.69
N GLN A 176 0.63 -5.08 -25.72
CA GLN A 176 0.09 -4.73 -24.40
C GLN A 176 -0.85 -3.51 -24.47
N LEU A 177 -0.49 -2.48 -25.24
CA LEU A 177 -1.33 -1.30 -25.44
C LEU A 177 -2.63 -1.65 -26.16
N LEU A 178 -2.57 -2.48 -27.22
CA LEU A 178 -3.75 -2.98 -27.92
C LEU A 178 -4.66 -3.75 -26.98
N LYS A 179 -4.10 -4.62 -26.13
CA LYS A 179 -4.89 -5.33 -25.14
C LYS A 179 -5.64 -4.39 -24.20
N LEU A 180 -4.97 -3.36 -23.67
CA LEU A 180 -5.63 -2.37 -22.82
C LEU A 180 -6.70 -1.59 -23.58
N SER A 181 -6.40 -1.17 -24.81
CA SER A 181 -7.37 -0.50 -25.68
C SER A 181 -8.64 -1.31 -25.89
N ILE A 182 -8.51 -2.59 -26.21
CA ILE A 182 -9.65 -3.51 -26.37
C ILE A 182 -10.40 -3.65 -25.04
N GLU A 183 -9.69 -3.82 -23.92
CA GLU A 183 -10.34 -3.89 -22.61
C GLU A 183 -11.18 -2.62 -22.34
N PHE A 184 -10.65 -1.42 -22.58
CA PHE A 184 -11.39 -0.16 -22.43
C PHE A 184 -12.56 -0.03 -23.41
N GLU A 185 -12.36 -0.38 -24.68
CA GLU A 185 -13.40 -0.36 -25.72
C GLU A 185 -14.56 -1.28 -25.35
N ASP A 186 -14.29 -2.51 -24.93
CA ASP A 186 -15.31 -3.48 -24.48
C ASP A 186 -16.11 -2.98 -23.26
N GLY A 187 -15.56 -2.07 -22.47
CA GLY A 187 -16.21 -1.56 -21.25
C GLY A 187 -16.97 -0.25 -21.44
N TYR A 188 -16.45 0.60 -22.31
CA TYR A 188 -16.84 2.01 -22.37
C TYR A 188 -17.08 2.51 -23.80
N GLY A 189 -16.83 1.69 -24.81
CA GLY A 189 -17.17 1.98 -26.21
C GLY A 189 -16.23 2.96 -26.91
N ILE A 190 -15.04 3.23 -26.37
CA ILE A 190 -14.09 4.20 -26.96
C ILE A 190 -12.73 3.54 -27.23
N PRO A 191 -12.39 3.28 -28.50
CA PRO A 191 -11.12 2.66 -28.88
C PRO A 191 -9.93 3.59 -28.71
N GLY A 192 -8.80 3.02 -28.31
CA GLY A 192 -7.50 3.70 -28.20
C GLY A 192 -7.17 4.23 -26.81
N CYS A 193 -8.12 4.18 -25.87
CA CYS A 193 -7.85 4.52 -24.47
C CYS A 193 -7.08 3.37 -23.81
N VAL A 194 -5.90 3.66 -23.25
CA VAL A 194 -5.05 2.63 -22.61
C VAL A 194 -4.93 2.79 -21.10
N GLY A 195 -5.61 3.77 -20.53
CA GLY A 195 -5.59 4.04 -19.09
C GLY A 195 -6.25 5.36 -18.74
N ALA A 196 -6.65 5.50 -17.49
CA ALA A 196 -7.15 6.74 -16.92
C ALA A 196 -6.12 7.31 -15.93
N LEU A 197 -5.85 8.60 -16.03
CA LEU A 197 -4.94 9.37 -15.20
C LEU A 197 -5.74 10.26 -14.27
N ASP A 198 -5.47 10.16 -12.98
CA ASP A 198 -6.02 11.08 -11.99
C ASP A 198 -5.08 11.25 -10.79
N GLY A 199 -5.33 12.31 -10.01
CA GLY A 199 -4.58 12.68 -8.82
C GLY A 199 -5.39 12.49 -7.56
N CYS A 200 -4.73 12.14 -6.45
CA CYS A 200 -5.36 12.11 -5.14
C CYS A 200 -4.44 12.65 -4.05
N HIS A 201 -5.04 13.26 -3.04
CA HIS A 201 -4.32 13.67 -1.84
C HIS A 201 -4.23 12.51 -0.84
N ILE A 202 -3.02 12.28 -0.33
CA ILE A 202 -2.74 11.36 0.77
C ILE A 202 -2.48 12.19 2.04
N PRO A 203 -3.39 12.18 3.03
CA PRO A 203 -3.24 12.99 4.23
C PRO A 203 -2.05 12.54 5.08
N ILE A 204 -1.32 13.50 5.62
CA ILE A 204 -0.23 13.27 6.57
C ILE A 204 -0.44 14.12 7.82
N VAL A 205 0.15 13.70 8.94
CA VAL A 205 0.30 14.60 10.09
C VAL A 205 1.34 15.67 9.77
N GLN A 206 1.27 16.83 10.43
CA GLN A 206 2.27 17.86 10.30
C GLN A 206 3.68 17.30 10.55
N PRO A 207 4.58 17.34 9.55
CA PRO A 207 5.97 16.94 9.73
C PRO A 207 6.68 17.89 10.70
N SER A 208 7.57 17.36 11.54
CA SER A 208 8.40 18.17 12.45
C SER A 208 9.53 18.93 11.75
N VAL A 209 9.57 18.95 10.42
CA VAL A 209 10.60 19.66 9.64
C VAL A 209 10.23 21.12 9.37
N SER A 210 11.24 21.99 9.29
CA SER A 210 11.10 23.45 9.12
C SER A 210 10.35 23.86 7.84
N ASN A 211 10.43 23.05 6.78
CA ASN A 211 9.80 23.31 5.47
C ASN A 211 8.44 22.61 5.28
N SER A 212 7.77 22.18 6.35
CA SER A 212 6.49 21.47 6.29
C SER A 212 5.35 22.26 5.61
N LYS A 213 5.43 23.59 5.58
CA LYS A 213 4.43 24.46 4.88
C LYS A 213 4.24 24.11 3.40
N LYS A 214 5.26 23.54 2.73
CA LYS A 214 5.17 23.10 1.32
C LYS A 214 4.22 21.91 1.11
N LEU A 215 3.88 21.20 2.19
CA LEU A 215 2.98 20.05 2.19
C LEU A 215 1.56 20.43 2.66
N TYR A 216 1.34 21.69 3.03
CA TYR A 216 0.05 22.18 3.51
C TYR A 216 -0.77 22.73 2.34
N ASN A 217 -1.97 22.20 2.15
CA ASN A 217 -2.93 22.69 1.16
C ASN A 217 -4.36 22.41 1.64
N ARG A 218 -5.32 23.27 1.26
CA ARG A 218 -6.75 23.12 1.59
C ARG A 218 -7.01 22.77 3.07
N CYS A 219 -6.28 23.43 3.97
CA CYS A 219 -6.39 23.29 5.43
C CYS A 219 -5.84 21.99 6.05
N PHE A 220 -5.09 21.15 5.32
CA PHE A 220 -4.41 19.98 5.90
C PHE A 220 -3.06 19.68 5.23
N TYR A 221 -2.22 18.87 5.89
CA TYR A 221 -0.96 18.41 5.31
C TYR A 221 -1.20 17.15 4.46
N SER A 222 -0.67 17.10 3.25
CA SER A 222 -0.78 15.93 2.38
C SER A 222 0.39 15.77 1.42
N PHE A 223 0.47 14.61 0.78
CA PHE A 223 1.20 14.40 -0.47
C PHE A 223 0.21 14.36 -1.63
N ASN A 224 0.60 14.91 -2.79
CA ASN A 224 -0.10 14.67 -4.04
C ASN A 224 0.45 13.38 -4.67
N MET A 225 -0.45 12.47 -5.02
CA MET A 225 -0.16 11.25 -5.77
C MET A 225 -0.94 11.30 -7.07
N SER A 226 -0.27 11.22 -8.22
CA SER A 226 -0.93 10.93 -9.49
C SER A 226 -0.71 9.49 -9.90
N ALA A 227 -1.68 8.90 -10.60
CA ALA A 227 -1.58 7.53 -11.05
C ALA A 227 -2.29 7.30 -12.38
N VAL A 228 -1.72 6.41 -13.18
CA VAL A 228 -2.38 5.83 -14.35
C VAL A 228 -2.94 4.47 -13.97
N VAL A 229 -4.22 4.25 -14.20
CA VAL A 229 -4.94 3.02 -13.84
C VAL A 229 -5.61 2.41 -15.07
N ASP A 230 -5.54 1.08 -15.19
CA ASP A 230 -6.25 0.34 -16.24
C ASP A 230 -7.70 0.00 -15.87
N LYS A 231 -8.48 -0.51 -16.82
CA LYS A 231 -9.87 -0.96 -16.57
C LYS A 231 -9.97 -2.00 -15.45
N ARG A 232 -8.93 -2.83 -15.28
CA ARG A 232 -8.84 -3.84 -14.23
C ARG A 232 -8.41 -3.28 -12.87
N ARG A 233 -8.32 -1.95 -12.76
CA ARG A 233 -7.97 -1.20 -11.56
C ARG A 233 -6.54 -1.46 -11.07
N ARG A 234 -5.63 -1.81 -11.98
CA ARG A 234 -4.21 -1.95 -11.71
C ARG A 234 -3.51 -0.62 -11.97
N PHE A 235 -2.59 -0.26 -11.08
CA PHE A 235 -1.70 0.88 -11.27
C PHE A 235 -0.67 0.56 -12.37
N LEU A 236 -0.67 1.32 -13.45
CA LEU A 236 0.32 1.24 -14.52
C LEU A 236 1.51 2.18 -14.26
N ASP A 237 1.24 3.33 -13.65
CA ASP A 237 2.24 4.31 -13.25
C ASP A 237 1.77 5.06 -12.00
N ILE A 238 2.72 5.48 -11.16
CA ILE A 238 2.45 6.29 -9.97
C ILE A 238 3.54 7.36 -9.82
N ASP A 239 3.14 8.59 -9.48
CA ASP A 239 4.07 9.66 -9.11
C ASP A 239 3.68 10.24 -7.76
N VAL A 240 4.62 10.20 -6.81
CA VAL A 240 4.42 10.61 -5.41
C VAL A 240 5.50 11.61 -4.96
N ARG A 241 6.20 12.23 -5.92
CA ARG A 241 7.46 12.95 -5.65
C ARG A 241 7.28 14.41 -5.26
N TRP A 242 6.07 14.95 -5.33
CA TRP A 242 5.87 16.39 -5.32
C TRP A 242 5.18 16.88 -4.04
N PRO A 243 5.76 17.89 -3.35
CA PRO A 243 5.04 18.63 -2.32
C PRO A 243 3.81 19.31 -2.92
N VAL A 244 2.75 19.44 -2.13
CA VAL A 244 1.47 19.97 -2.61
C VAL A 244 1.53 21.45 -2.99
N SER A 245 2.53 22.20 -2.51
CA SER A 245 2.77 23.58 -2.96
C SER A 245 3.13 23.70 -4.44
N VAL A 246 3.49 22.58 -5.10
CA VAL A 246 3.80 22.55 -6.52
C VAL A 246 2.48 22.38 -7.28
N GLY A 247 2.15 23.35 -8.14
CA GLY A 247 0.90 23.30 -8.92
C GLY A 247 0.81 22.08 -9.84
N ASP A 248 -0.41 21.56 -10.00
CA ASP A 248 -0.68 20.29 -10.70
C ASP A 248 -0.14 20.27 -12.14
N SER A 249 -0.21 21.39 -12.87
CA SER A 249 0.35 21.49 -14.22
C SER A 249 1.87 21.27 -14.24
N ARG A 250 2.60 21.73 -13.22
CA ARG A 250 4.06 21.51 -13.13
C ARG A 250 4.38 20.07 -12.75
N VAL A 251 3.62 19.47 -11.84
CA VAL A 251 3.72 18.05 -11.49
C VAL A 251 3.50 17.20 -12.74
N PHE A 252 2.45 17.49 -13.50
CA PHE A 252 2.09 16.77 -14.71
C PHE A 252 3.14 16.91 -15.82
N SER A 253 3.61 18.12 -16.12
CA SER A 253 4.67 18.34 -17.13
C SER A 253 5.98 17.62 -16.80
N ASN A 254 6.23 17.34 -15.52
CA ASN A 254 7.39 16.58 -15.04
C ASN A 254 7.06 15.11 -14.71
N SER A 255 5.90 14.60 -15.10
CA SER A 255 5.54 13.19 -14.89
C SER A 255 6.18 12.29 -15.94
N ALA A 256 6.20 10.98 -15.68
CA ALA A 256 6.56 9.98 -16.69
C ALA A 256 5.55 9.98 -17.86
N VAL A 257 4.29 10.36 -17.61
CA VAL A 257 3.25 10.48 -18.63
C VAL A 257 3.70 11.40 -19.77
N VAL A 258 4.12 12.62 -19.46
CA VAL A 258 4.53 13.60 -20.46
C VAL A 258 5.91 13.29 -21.03
N ARG A 259 6.89 12.92 -20.19
CA ARG A 259 8.28 12.75 -20.64
C ARG A 259 8.56 11.43 -21.36
N VAL A 260 7.82 10.38 -21.06
CA VAL A 260 8.11 9.01 -21.51
C VAL A 260 6.90 8.39 -22.19
N HIS A 261 5.74 8.33 -21.52
CA HIS A 261 4.59 7.59 -22.03
C HIS A 261 4.06 8.19 -23.33
N ALA A 262 4.01 9.52 -23.47
CA ALA A 262 3.62 10.18 -24.72
C ALA A 262 4.45 9.70 -25.93
N SER A 263 5.77 9.52 -25.77
CA SER A 263 6.64 9.01 -26.84
C SER A 263 6.34 7.55 -27.16
N ILE A 264 6.10 6.72 -26.14
CA ILE A 264 5.73 5.30 -26.30
C ILE A 264 4.39 5.20 -27.06
N LEU A 265 3.39 5.95 -26.64
CA LEU A 265 2.05 5.95 -27.24
C LEU A 265 2.07 6.44 -28.68
N GLY A 266 2.88 7.46 -29.01
CA GLY A 266 3.07 7.92 -30.39
C GLY A 266 3.75 6.87 -31.27
N LYS A 267 4.89 6.33 -30.83
CA LYS A 267 5.64 5.32 -31.60
C LYS A 267 4.83 4.04 -31.82
N LEU A 268 4.12 3.59 -30.80
CA LEU A 268 3.39 2.33 -30.83
C LEU A 268 1.95 2.48 -31.33
N GLY A 269 1.41 3.71 -31.42
CA GLY A 269 0.09 4.01 -32.00
C GLY A 269 0.05 3.83 -33.52
N GLY A 270 1.19 4.01 -34.19
CA GLY A 270 1.30 3.90 -35.65
C GLY A 270 0.82 5.17 -36.38
N PRO A 271 1.11 5.29 -37.69
CA PRO A 271 0.85 6.49 -38.48
C PRO A 271 -0.65 6.76 -38.70
N ASP A 272 -1.48 5.73 -38.72
CA ASP A 272 -2.92 5.85 -39.01
C ASP A 272 -3.79 6.13 -37.77
N GLY A 273 -3.18 6.20 -36.58
CA GLY A 273 -3.87 6.25 -35.29
C GLY A 273 -4.38 4.86 -34.86
N ALA A 274 -4.27 4.56 -33.57
CA ALA A 274 -4.77 3.32 -32.97
C ALA A 274 -6.07 3.50 -32.18
N GLY A 275 -6.52 4.74 -32.04
CA GLY A 275 -7.73 5.14 -31.34
C GLY A 275 -8.68 5.93 -32.21
N ARG A 276 -9.95 5.97 -31.81
CA ARG A 276 -10.98 6.81 -32.44
C ARG A 276 -11.71 7.55 -31.34
N LEU A 277 -11.56 8.87 -31.30
CA LEU A 277 -12.17 9.72 -30.28
C LEU A 277 -13.44 10.37 -30.84
N LEU A 278 -14.53 10.27 -30.09
CA LEU A 278 -15.79 10.96 -30.40
C LEU A 278 -15.63 12.48 -30.36
N THR A 279 -16.32 13.18 -31.25
CA THR A 279 -16.36 14.66 -31.28
C THR A 279 -17.50 15.26 -30.45
N GLY A 280 -18.42 14.43 -29.97
CA GLY A 280 -19.71 14.86 -29.42
C GLY A 280 -20.82 15.08 -30.47
N LEU A 281 -20.50 14.90 -31.75
CA LEU A 281 -21.42 15.01 -32.90
C LEU A 281 -21.63 13.68 -33.65
N ASN A 282 -21.38 12.54 -33.00
CA ASN A 282 -21.36 11.19 -33.61
C ASN A 282 -20.29 10.99 -34.70
N GLU A 283 -19.32 11.90 -34.79
CA GLU A 283 -18.14 11.76 -35.64
C GLU A 283 -16.94 11.31 -34.81
N HIS A 284 -15.91 10.78 -35.48
CA HIS A 284 -14.70 10.31 -34.82
C HIS A 284 -13.44 10.90 -35.47
N TYR A 285 -12.48 11.30 -34.64
CA TYR A 285 -11.11 11.59 -35.08
C TYR A 285 -10.19 10.41 -34.78
N SER A 286 -9.37 10.04 -35.77
CA SER A 286 -8.29 9.07 -35.54
C SER A 286 -7.18 9.73 -34.72
N ILE A 287 -6.81 9.09 -33.61
CA ILE A 287 -5.73 9.55 -32.73
C ILE A 287 -4.82 8.36 -32.36
N PRO A 288 -3.56 8.61 -31.94
CA PRO A 288 -2.74 7.56 -31.33
C PRO A 288 -3.39 6.99 -30.07
N PHE A 289 -2.76 5.97 -29.47
CA PHE A 289 -3.15 5.58 -28.12
C PHE A 289 -3.07 6.78 -27.17
N PHE A 290 -4.03 6.86 -26.25
CA PHE A 290 -4.16 7.99 -25.35
C PHE A 290 -4.54 7.54 -23.94
N LEU A 291 -4.23 8.41 -22.98
CA LEU A 291 -4.73 8.33 -21.62
C LEU A 291 -5.87 9.33 -21.45
N LEU A 292 -6.90 8.94 -20.70
CA LEU A 292 -7.96 9.86 -20.31
C LEU A 292 -7.59 10.55 -18.99
N ALA A 293 -7.84 11.85 -18.87
CA ALA A 293 -7.57 12.61 -17.64
C ALA A 293 -8.66 13.64 -17.34
N ASP A 294 -8.62 14.21 -16.14
CA ASP A 294 -9.48 15.32 -15.75
C ASP A 294 -9.15 16.62 -16.51
N SER A 295 -10.09 17.56 -16.54
CA SER A 295 -9.93 18.91 -17.12
C SER A 295 -8.81 19.71 -16.44
N ALA A 296 -8.40 19.34 -15.23
CA ALA A 296 -7.26 19.94 -14.54
C ALA A 296 -5.89 19.64 -15.19
N TYR A 297 -5.81 18.60 -16.03
CA TYR A 297 -4.59 18.23 -16.75
C TYR A 297 -4.47 18.98 -18.09
N ALA A 298 -3.26 19.11 -18.61
CA ALA A 298 -3.06 19.72 -19.92
C ALA A 298 -3.43 18.73 -21.04
N ASN A 299 -4.34 19.15 -21.92
CA ASN A 299 -4.77 18.36 -23.08
C ASN A 299 -3.62 18.17 -24.10
N SER A 300 -3.52 16.99 -24.68
CA SER A 300 -2.58 16.67 -25.76
C SER A 300 -3.05 15.48 -26.60
N LYS A 301 -2.32 15.16 -27.68
CA LYS A 301 -2.57 13.99 -28.53
C LYS A 301 -2.53 12.64 -27.79
N HIS A 302 -1.89 12.58 -26.62
CA HIS A 302 -1.71 11.37 -25.83
C HIS A 302 -2.37 11.44 -24.44
N VAL A 303 -2.89 12.61 -24.07
CA VAL A 303 -3.64 12.83 -22.83
C VAL A 303 -4.87 13.63 -23.19
N VAL A 304 -5.97 12.91 -23.35
CA VAL A 304 -7.29 13.48 -23.66
C VAL A 304 -7.94 13.85 -22.34
N THR A 305 -8.37 15.10 -22.24
CA THR A 305 -9.03 15.62 -21.03
C THR A 305 -10.52 15.85 -21.29
N THR A 306 -11.32 15.75 -20.24
CA THR A 306 -12.70 16.24 -20.28
C THR A 306 -12.72 17.76 -20.27
N PHE A 307 -13.81 18.35 -20.77
CA PHE A 307 -14.09 19.78 -20.66
C PHE A 307 -14.50 20.16 -19.23
N GLU A 308 -14.32 21.42 -18.84
CA GLU A 308 -14.81 21.92 -17.57
C GLU A 308 -16.35 21.97 -17.55
N ILE A 309 -16.94 21.85 -16.36
CA ILE A 309 -18.40 21.88 -16.19
C ILE A 309 -19.01 23.15 -16.81
N ALA A 310 -18.35 24.30 -16.63
CA ALA A 310 -18.81 25.57 -17.21
C ALA A 310 -18.84 25.55 -18.76
N GLU A 311 -17.92 24.82 -19.41
CA GLU A 311 -17.88 24.66 -20.86
C GLU A 311 -18.98 23.72 -21.35
N THR A 312 -19.27 22.65 -20.59
CA THR A 312 -20.37 21.72 -20.93
C THR A 312 -21.74 22.37 -20.86
N GLN A 313 -21.92 23.39 -20.01
CA GLN A 313 -23.17 24.15 -19.92
C GLN A 313 -23.37 25.10 -21.10
N ARG A 314 -22.28 25.50 -21.78
CA ARG A 314 -22.32 26.46 -22.88
C ARG A 314 -22.48 25.81 -24.25
N TYR A 315 -22.07 24.55 -24.41
CA TYR A 315 -22.07 23.87 -25.70
C TYR A 315 -22.49 22.40 -25.58
N VAL A 316 -23.55 22.01 -26.30
CA VAL A 316 -24.15 20.66 -26.17
C VAL A 316 -23.17 19.53 -26.55
N PRO A 317 -22.37 19.63 -27.63
CA PRO A 317 -21.42 18.57 -27.98
C PRO A 317 -20.32 18.33 -26.93
N THR A 318 -19.84 19.36 -26.21
CA THR A 318 -18.87 19.16 -25.12
C THR A 318 -19.50 18.40 -23.96
N ALA A 319 -20.78 18.65 -23.64
CA ALA A 319 -21.52 17.87 -22.66
C ALA A 319 -21.70 16.40 -23.07
N HIS A 320 -22.00 16.14 -24.35
CA HIS A 320 -22.08 14.78 -24.88
C HIS A 320 -20.75 14.05 -24.79
N LEU A 321 -19.66 14.72 -25.14
CA LEU A 321 -18.32 14.13 -25.03
C LEU A 321 -17.97 13.82 -23.59
N ASN A 322 -18.16 14.76 -22.66
CA ASN A 322 -17.91 14.51 -21.24
C ASN A 322 -18.73 13.34 -20.71
N ARG A 323 -20.01 13.22 -21.11
CA ARG A 323 -20.85 12.08 -20.73
C ARG A 323 -20.31 10.75 -21.28
N ALA A 324 -19.83 10.72 -22.52
CA ALA A 324 -19.22 9.54 -23.11
C ALA A 324 -17.89 9.15 -22.44
N LEU A 325 -17.09 10.14 -22.02
CA LEU A 325 -15.81 9.93 -21.36
C LEU A 325 -15.92 9.65 -19.85
N ALA A 326 -16.99 10.07 -19.19
CA ALA A 326 -17.16 9.95 -17.73
C ALA A 326 -17.00 8.50 -17.25
N GLY A 327 -17.55 7.53 -17.98
CA GLY A 327 -17.43 6.11 -17.63
C GLY A 327 -15.98 5.60 -17.58
N MET A 328 -15.11 6.12 -18.45
CA MET A 328 -13.69 5.74 -18.49
C MET A 328 -12.86 6.40 -17.37
N ARG A 329 -13.32 7.50 -16.77
CA ARG A 329 -12.68 8.11 -15.60
C ARG A 329 -13.01 7.36 -14.30
N TYR A 330 -14.23 6.83 -14.21
CA TYR A 330 -14.71 6.09 -13.05
C TYR A 330 -13.73 5.02 -12.52
N PRO A 331 -13.04 4.19 -13.33
CA PRO A 331 -12.08 3.22 -12.80
C PRO A 331 -10.96 3.83 -11.93
N VAL A 332 -10.38 4.98 -12.29
CA VAL A 332 -9.28 5.58 -11.51
C VAL A 332 -9.78 6.24 -10.23
N GLU A 333 -10.90 6.97 -10.31
CA GLU A 333 -11.52 7.62 -9.15
C GLU A 333 -11.94 6.59 -8.09
N CYS A 334 -12.63 5.52 -8.53
CA CYS A 334 -13.00 4.41 -7.65
C CYS A 334 -11.79 3.64 -7.13
N GLU A 335 -10.73 3.49 -7.92
CA GLU A 335 -9.54 2.77 -7.48
C GLU A 335 -8.87 3.48 -6.30
N PHE A 336 -8.79 4.82 -6.27
CA PHE A 336 -8.31 5.51 -5.07
C PHE A 336 -9.19 5.23 -3.83
N GLY A 337 -10.51 5.18 -4.01
CA GLY A 337 -11.45 4.81 -2.94
C GLY A 337 -11.24 3.38 -2.43
N ILE A 338 -11.10 2.42 -3.35
CA ILE A 338 -10.82 1.01 -3.06
C ILE A 338 -9.46 0.85 -2.36
N LEU A 339 -8.43 1.52 -2.85
CA LEU A 339 -7.09 1.49 -2.27
C LEU A 339 -7.14 2.00 -0.82
N LYS A 340 -7.78 3.15 -0.59
CA LYS A 340 -7.90 3.77 0.75
C LYS A 340 -8.78 2.94 1.69
N SER A 341 -9.81 2.26 1.21
CA SER A 341 -10.64 1.38 2.06
C SER A 341 -9.89 0.10 2.44
N ARG A 342 -9.26 -0.56 1.46
CA ARG A 342 -8.43 -1.76 1.67
C ARG A 342 -7.20 -1.48 2.52
N ARG A 343 -6.59 -0.30 2.33
CA ARG A 343 -5.32 0.11 2.94
C ARG A 343 -5.52 1.43 3.64
N ARG A 344 -6.25 1.35 4.76
CA ARG A 344 -6.71 2.50 5.56
C ARG A 344 -5.60 3.45 6.02
N VAL A 345 -4.33 3.01 6.00
CA VAL A 345 -3.19 3.90 6.23
C VAL A 345 -3.17 5.10 5.26
N LEU A 346 -3.67 4.95 4.04
CA LEU A 346 -3.75 6.04 3.05
C LEU A 346 -5.01 6.90 3.19
N GLY A 347 -6.00 6.46 3.96
CA GLY A 347 -7.23 7.21 4.25
C GLY A 347 -7.16 8.03 5.55
N LYS A 348 -6.13 7.83 6.36
CA LYS A 348 -5.90 8.55 7.63
C LYS A 348 -4.60 9.36 7.53
N PRO A 349 -4.45 10.45 8.32
CA PRO A 349 -3.18 11.14 8.42
C PRO A 349 -2.04 10.17 8.79
N VAL A 350 -1.08 9.97 7.89
CA VAL A 350 0.05 9.06 8.10
C VAL A 350 0.93 9.59 9.24
N GLU A 351 0.85 8.96 10.42
CA GLU A 351 1.55 9.42 11.63
C GLU A 351 3.08 9.45 11.50
N MET A 352 3.64 8.51 10.72
CA MET A 352 5.09 8.37 10.53
C MET A 352 5.72 9.60 9.86
N ALA A 353 4.92 10.40 9.14
CA ALA A 353 5.35 11.63 8.53
C ALA A 353 5.84 12.66 9.55
N ARG A 354 5.42 12.56 10.82
CA ARG A 354 5.86 13.45 11.90
C ARG A 354 7.37 13.38 12.09
N THR A 355 7.92 12.17 12.15
CA THR A 355 9.33 11.93 12.45
C THR A 355 10.18 11.80 11.20
N ASN A 356 9.63 11.24 10.12
CA ASN A 356 10.34 11.11 8.85
C ASN A 356 9.35 11.16 7.69
N VAL A 357 9.31 12.30 7.01
CA VAL A 357 8.40 12.54 5.89
C VAL A 357 8.84 11.84 4.59
N GLU A 358 10.14 11.56 4.43
CA GLU A 358 10.72 10.98 3.22
C GLU A 358 10.34 9.50 3.01
N VAL A 359 9.82 8.85 4.05
CA VAL A 359 9.37 7.46 3.98
C VAL A 359 7.96 7.32 3.39
N VAL A 360 7.18 8.40 3.37
CA VAL A 360 5.78 8.39 2.92
C VAL A 360 5.66 8.02 1.43
N PRO A 361 6.48 8.56 0.50
CA PRO A 361 6.45 8.11 -0.89
C PRO A 361 6.74 6.62 -1.07
N THR A 362 7.67 6.06 -0.27
CA THR A 362 7.97 4.62 -0.29
C THR A 362 6.77 3.81 0.19
N LEU A 363 6.09 4.28 1.25
CA LEU A 363 4.86 3.68 1.77
C LEU A 363 3.74 3.66 0.71
N ILE A 364 3.51 4.80 0.06
CA ILE A 364 2.48 4.91 -0.98
C ILE A 364 2.81 3.96 -2.15
N ALA A 365 4.07 3.93 -2.59
CA ALA A 365 4.50 3.06 -3.67
C ALA A 365 4.32 1.57 -3.34
N ASP A 366 4.70 1.14 -2.13
CA ASP A 366 4.54 -0.25 -1.73
C ASP A 366 3.07 -0.67 -1.66
N VAL A 367 2.18 0.23 -1.25
CA VAL A 367 0.74 -0.07 -1.11
C VAL A 367 0.12 -0.27 -2.50
N CYS A 368 0.52 0.52 -3.49
CA CYS A 368 0.11 0.37 -4.88
C CYS A 368 0.64 -0.95 -5.48
N ILE A 369 1.90 -1.31 -5.18
CA ILE A 369 2.51 -2.57 -5.60
C ILE A 369 1.75 -3.77 -4.99
N LEU A 370 1.45 -3.73 -3.69
CA LEU A 370 0.70 -4.76 -2.99
C LEU A 370 -0.73 -4.92 -3.52
N HIS A 371 -1.33 -3.82 -3.99
CA HIS A 371 -2.65 -3.86 -4.63
C HIS A 371 -2.60 -4.62 -5.95
N ASN A 372 -1.67 -4.26 -6.85
CA ASN A 372 -1.47 -4.98 -8.11
C ASN A 372 -1.10 -6.45 -7.90
N PHE A 373 -0.25 -6.73 -6.91
CA PHE A 373 0.08 -8.11 -6.49
C PHE A 373 -1.17 -8.90 -6.13
N ALA A 374 -2.05 -8.32 -5.32
CA ALA A 374 -3.28 -8.98 -4.92
C ALA A 374 -4.28 -9.18 -6.06
N ILE A 375 -4.37 -8.23 -7.00
CA ILE A 375 -5.16 -8.40 -8.23
C ILE A 375 -4.59 -9.56 -9.07
N GLY A 376 -3.27 -9.62 -9.22
CA GLY A 376 -2.59 -10.65 -10.02
C GLY A 376 -2.85 -12.08 -9.53
N LEU A 377 -2.99 -12.28 -8.21
CA LEU A 377 -3.28 -13.57 -7.60
C LEU A 377 -4.78 -13.93 -7.53
N GLY A 378 -5.65 -13.17 -8.20
CA GLY A 378 -7.09 -13.43 -8.18
C GLY A 378 -7.73 -13.14 -6.82
N GLY A 379 -7.11 -12.31 -5.97
CA GLY A 379 -7.64 -11.90 -4.66
C GLY A 379 -8.97 -11.13 -4.72
N GLY A 380 -9.49 -10.86 -5.93
CA GLY A 380 -10.79 -10.25 -6.20
C GLY A 380 -10.84 -8.75 -5.87
N VAL A 381 -11.83 -8.07 -6.45
CA VAL A 381 -12.20 -6.69 -6.12
C VAL A 381 -12.45 -6.61 -4.61
N TRP A 382 -11.77 -5.69 -3.93
CA TRP A 382 -12.04 -5.43 -2.51
C TRP A 382 -13.43 -4.80 -2.42
N ASN A 383 -14.40 -5.57 -1.90
CA ASN A 383 -15.77 -5.10 -1.76
C ASN A 383 -15.83 -4.07 -0.63
N VAL A 384 -15.94 -2.79 -1.03
CA VAL A 384 -16.00 -1.65 -0.12
C VAL A 384 -17.30 -1.68 0.70
N ASP A 385 -18.41 -2.11 0.10
CA ASP A 385 -19.75 -2.11 0.71
C ASP A 385 -19.86 -3.20 1.78
N ALA A 386 -19.35 -4.40 1.52
CA ALA A 386 -19.32 -5.48 2.52
C ALA A 386 -18.54 -5.11 3.78
N GLU A 387 -17.55 -4.21 3.68
CA GLU A 387 -16.80 -3.69 4.83
C GLU A 387 -17.50 -2.51 5.53
N ALA A 388 -18.22 -1.68 4.77
CA ALA A 388 -19.09 -0.64 5.31
C ALA A 388 -20.25 -1.26 6.12
N ASP A 389 -20.86 -2.32 5.61
CA ASP A 389 -21.91 -3.09 6.26
C ASP A 389 -21.40 -3.84 7.50
N GLN A 390 -20.21 -4.45 7.44
CA GLN A 390 -19.57 -5.03 8.62
C GLN A 390 -19.33 -4.00 9.73
N ARG A 391 -18.97 -2.76 9.37
CA ARG A 391 -18.84 -1.67 10.36
C ARG A 391 -20.18 -1.22 10.91
N ALA A 392 -21.20 -1.06 10.06
CA ALA A 392 -22.55 -0.77 10.52
C ALA A 392 -23.04 -1.82 11.52
N PHE A 393 -22.72 -3.10 11.30
CA PHE A 393 -23.03 -4.19 12.23
C PHE A 393 -22.27 -4.12 13.57
N TYR A 394 -21.01 -3.67 13.59
CA TYR A 394 -20.24 -3.49 14.83
C TYR A 394 -20.64 -2.23 15.63
N PHE A 395 -21.18 -1.21 14.97
CA PHE A 395 -21.64 0.03 15.62
C PHE A 395 -23.14 0.04 15.94
N ALA A 396 -23.95 -0.83 15.33
CA ALA A 396 -25.38 -1.00 15.65
C ALA A 396 -25.67 -1.63 17.04
N LYS A 397 -24.64 -1.79 17.90
CA LYS A 397 -24.78 -2.16 19.31
C LYS A 397 -24.29 -1.08 20.29
N LEU A 398 -23.99 0.11 19.80
CA LEU A 398 -23.83 1.30 20.64
C LEU A 398 -25.02 2.21 20.35
N SER A 399 -25.68 2.61 21.43
CA SER A 399 -27.02 3.20 21.53
C SER A 399 -27.35 4.32 20.54
N ASP A 400 -28.65 4.43 20.27
CA ASP A 400 -29.44 5.28 19.36
C ASP A 400 -29.08 6.78 19.15
N ASP A 401 -27.96 7.30 19.63
CA ASP A 401 -27.60 8.73 19.48
C ASP A 401 -26.64 9.04 18.31
N ASP A 402 -26.18 8.04 17.54
CA ASP A 402 -25.16 8.21 16.49
C ASP A 402 -25.70 8.17 15.03
N GLU A 403 -26.99 8.50 14.82
CA GLU A 403 -27.59 8.61 13.47
C GLU A 403 -26.94 9.68 12.56
N ARG A 404 -26.14 10.59 13.12
CA ARG A 404 -25.50 11.68 12.36
C ARG A 404 -24.34 11.26 11.47
N TRP A 405 -23.72 10.11 11.70
CA TRP A 405 -22.53 9.67 10.94
C TRP A 405 -22.84 8.67 9.82
N ALA A 406 -24.02 8.04 9.84
CA ALA A 406 -24.46 7.08 8.82
C ALA A 406 -24.88 7.77 7.50
N THR A 407 -25.17 9.06 7.51
CA THR A 407 -25.67 9.84 6.35
C THR A 407 -24.58 10.30 5.39
N LEU A 408 -23.29 10.31 5.80
CA LEU A 408 -22.19 10.77 4.95
C LEU A 408 -21.71 9.75 3.89
N TRP A 409 -22.09 8.48 4.02
CA TRP A 409 -21.67 7.40 3.10
C TRP A 409 -22.78 6.88 2.18
N ARG A 410 -23.99 7.45 2.27
CA ARG A 410 -25.09 7.19 1.34
C ARG A 410 -25.44 8.48 0.59
N LEU A 411 -24.68 8.79 -0.46
CA LEU A 411 -25.20 9.66 -1.51
C LEU A 411 -25.59 8.78 -2.71
N PRO A 412 -26.83 8.90 -3.22
CA PRO A 412 -27.36 8.03 -4.26
C PRO A 412 -26.98 8.54 -5.66
N TYR A 413 -26.68 7.56 -6.52
CA TYR A 413 -26.49 7.60 -7.98
C TYR A 413 -25.22 8.25 -8.55
#